data_AF-A0A0Q7XFE5-F1
#
_entry.id   AF-A0A0Q7XFE5-F1
#
_cell.length_a   1.000
_cell.length_b   1.000
_cell.length_c   1.000
_cell.angle_alpha   90.00
_cell.angle_beta   90.00
_cell.angle_gamma   90.00
#
_symmetry.space_group_name_H-M   'P 1'
#
loop_
_entity.id
_entity.type
_entity.pdbx_description
1 polymer ?
#
loop_
_entity_poly.entity_id
_entity_poly.type
_entity_poly.pdbx_seq_one_letter_code
_entity_poly.pdbx_strand_id
1 'polypeptide(L)'
;MSEQATQQQQNDDQKFFENIDAYIALANAHENSNKGAPQLVGASLLFAAARYNIFLVARAQGDLETYNGKKEEAKSYFMDQFSKMFDDNWNDYNQHFEQYRNQK
;
A
#
# COMPACT_ATOMS: atom_id res chain seq x y z
N MET A 1 7.76 -23.57 19.74
CA MET A 1 7.52 -22.27 19.08
C MET A 1 6.01 -22.11 19.09
N SER A 2 5.54 -21.55 20.19
CA SER A 2 4.24 -21.80 20.82
C SER A 2 3.17 -20.83 20.33
N GLU A 3 1.91 -21.23 20.45
CA GLU A 3 0.65 -20.58 20.01
C GLU A 3 0.59 -19.04 20.11
N GLN A 4 1.34 -18.44 21.03
CA GLN A 4 1.53 -16.98 21.15
C GLN A 4 2.13 -16.33 19.91
N ALA A 5 3.07 -16.98 19.22
CA ALA A 5 3.66 -16.46 17.98
C ALA A 5 2.63 -16.45 16.83
N THR A 6 1.75 -17.45 16.79
CA THR A 6 0.66 -17.55 15.80
C THR A 6 -0.42 -16.51 16.05
N GLN A 7 -0.79 -16.28 17.31
CA GLN A 7 -1.76 -15.23 17.69
C GLN A 7 -1.24 -13.82 17.40
N GLN A 8 0.05 -13.56 17.66
CA GLN A 8 0.64 -12.26 17.37
C GLN A 8 0.64 -11.95 15.87
N GLN A 9 1.01 -12.95 15.04
CA GLN A 9 0.99 -12.80 13.59
C GLN A 9 -0.42 -12.50 13.06
N GLN A 10 -1.44 -13.21 13.53
CA GLN A 10 -2.84 -12.95 13.16
C GLN A 10 -3.30 -11.53 13.53
N ASN A 11 -2.90 -11.04 14.70
CA ASN A 11 -3.22 -9.66 15.12
C ASN A 11 -2.53 -8.61 14.24
N ASP A 12 -1.30 -8.89 13.80
CA ASP A 12 -0.55 -7.97 12.93
C ASP A 12 -1.12 -7.96 11.50
N ASP A 13 -1.52 -9.13 10.98
CA ASP A 13 -2.24 -9.25 9.70
C ASP A 13 -3.58 -8.49 9.75
N GLN A 14 -4.34 -8.64 10.83
CA GLN A 14 -5.60 -7.90 11.01
C GLN A 14 -5.37 -6.39 10.97
N LYS A 15 -4.42 -5.87 11.75
CA LYS A 15 -4.09 -4.43 11.76
C LYS A 15 -3.59 -3.97 10.40
N PHE A 16 -2.87 -4.81 9.68
CA PHE A 16 -2.40 -4.49 8.33
C PHE A 16 -3.59 -4.23 7.40
N PHE A 17 -4.58 -5.13 7.36
CA PHE A 17 -5.78 -4.93 6.54
C PHE A 17 -6.66 -3.77 7.03
N GLU A 18 -6.82 -3.57 8.35
CA GLU A 18 -7.55 -2.43 8.90
C GLU A 18 -6.94 -1.08 8.44
N ASN A 19 -5.61 -1.00 8.36
CA ASN A 19 -4.94 0.20 7.84
C ASN A 19 -5.19 0.38 6.33
N ILE A 20 -5.14 -0.71 5.54
CA ILE A 20 -5.44 -0.67 4.10
C ILE A 20 -6.86 -0.15 3.87
N ASP A 21 -7.84 -0.71 4.59
CA ASP A 21 -9.25 -0.31 4.47
C ASP A 21 -9.44 1.18 4.83
N ALA A 22 -8.75 1.67 5.86
CA ALA A 22 -8.78 3.07 6.23
C ALA A 22 -8.20 3.98 5.12
N TYR A 23 -7.13 3.57 4.44
CA TYR A 23 -6.58 4.32 3.31
C TYR A 23 -7.53 4.34 2.10
N ILE A 24 -8.18 3.21 1.80
CA ILE A 24 -9.17 3.12 0.72
C ILE A 24 -10.42 3.96 1.06
N ALA A 25 -10.90 3.92 2.30
CA ALA A 25 -12.03 4.74 2.74
C ALA A 25 -11.73 6.25 2.58
N LEU A 26 -10.51 6.69 2.90
CA LEU A 26 -10.08 8.06 2.68
C LEU A 26 -10.00 8.42 1.19
N ALA A 27 -9.48 7.51 0.35
CA ALA A 27 -9.46 7.71 -1.10
C ALA A 27 -10.89 7.88 -1.65
N ASN A 28 -11.83 7.03 -1.24
CA ASN A 28 -13.25 7.13 -1.63
C ASN A 28 -13.87 8.45 -1.19
N ALA A 29 -13.56 8.94 0.02
CA ALA A 29 -14.01 10.24 0.51
C ALA A 29 -13.45 11.40 -0.35
N HIS A 30 -12.18 11.32 -0.77
CA HIS A 30 -11.59 12.28 -1.71
C HIS A 30 -12.25 12.23 -3.09
N GLU A 31 -12.61 11.05 -3.60
CA GLU A 31 -13.29 10.92 -4.88
C GLU A 31 -14.65 11.63 -4.86
N ASN A 32 -15.43 11.37 -3.81
CA ASN A 32 -16.71 12.05 -3.58
C ASN A 32 -16.55 13.56 -3.49
N SER A 33 -15.54 14.04 -2.75
CA SER A 33 -15.29 15.47 -2.56
C SER A 33 -14.80 16.16 -3.84
N ASN A 34 -14.10 15.45 -4.71
CA ASN A 34 -13.57 15.96 -5.98
C ASN A 34 -14.51 15.72 -7.17
N LYS A 35 -15.82 15.65 -6.92
CA LYS A 35 -16.87 15.49 -7.95
C LYS A 35 -16.71 14.21 -8.81
N GLY A 36 -16.24 13.12 -8.21
CA GLY A 36 -16.07 11.84 -8.93
C GLY A 36 -14.87 11.87 -9.88
N ALA A 37 -13.71 12.30 -9.38
CA ALA A 37 -12.44 12.31 -10.13
C ALA A 37 -11.52 11.14 -9.72
N PRO A 38 -11.86 9.87 -10.05
CA PRO A 38 -11.11 8.70 -9.60
C PRO A 38 -9.66 8.68 -10.10
N GLN A 39 -9.38 9.21 -11.30
CA GLN A 39 -8.00 9.25 -11.81
C GLN A 39 -7.10 10.17 -10.99
N LEU A 40 -7.64 11.30 -10.52
CA LEU A 40 -6.91 12.23 -9.64
C LEU A 40 -6.60 11.56 -8.30
N VAL A 41 -7.61 10.92 -7.70
CA VAL A 41 -7.46 10.24 -6.42
C VAL A 41 -6.48 9.08 -6.52
N GLY A 42 -6.61 8.22 -7.52
CA GLY A 42 -5.70 7.10 -7.75
C GLY A 42 -4.25 7.54 -7.93
N ALA A 43 -4.01 8.57 -8.75
CA ALA A 43 -2.66 9.14 -8.92
C ALA A 43 -2.12 9.74 -7.61
N SER A 44 -2.97 10.41 -6.83
CA SER A 44 -2.59 10.97 -5.53
C SER A 44 -2.22 9.90 -4.50
N LEU A 45 -2.97 8.78 -4.46
CA LEU A 45 -2.72 7.67 -3.55
C LEU A 45 -1.39 6.96 -3.88
N LEU A 46 -1.13 6.73 -5.17
CA LEU A 46 0.15 6.17 -5.63
C LEU A 46 1.33 7.06 -5.23
N PHE A 47 1.21 8.37 -5.42
CA PHE A 47 2.25 9.32 -5.04
C PHE A 47 2.41 9.42 -3.51
N ALA A 48 1.33 9.33 -2.74
CA ALA A 48 1.36 9.30 -1.28
C ALA A 48 2.13 8.07 -0.77
N ALA A 49 1.87 6.89 -1.33
CA ALA A 49 2.61 5.67 -1.00
C ALA A 49 4.11 5.82 -1.28
N ALA A 50 4.48 6.39 -2.43
CA ALA A 50 5.88 6.66 -2.76
C ALA A 50 6.53 7.61 -1.74
N ARG A 51 5.86 8.72 -1.37
CA ARG A 51 6.37 9.66 -0.36
C ARG A 51 6.59 9.00 1.00
N TYR A 52 5.64 8.19 1.44
CA TYR A 52 5.75 7.48 2.71
C TYR A 52 6.92 6.48 2.71
N ASN A 53 7.06 5.71 1.62
CA ASN A 53 8.17 4.76 1.45
C ASN A 53 9.54 5.46 1.48
N ILE A 54 9.68 6.61 0.80
CA ILE A 54 10.92 7.40 0.84
C ILE A 54 11.18 7.98 2.23
N PHE A 55 10.13 8.41 2.95
CA PHE A 55 10.26 8.84 4.34
C PHE A 55 10.80 7.73 5.24
N LEU A 56 10.36 6.47 5.06
CA LEU A 56 10.89 5.33 5.84
C LEU A 56 12.37 5.09 5.58
N VAL A 57 12.81 5.19 4.32
CA VAL A 57 14.23 5.07 3.95
C VAL A 57 15.05 6.17 4.61
N ALA A 58 14.60 7.42 4.48
CA ALA A 58 15.28 8.57 5.07
C ALA A 58 15.37 8.47 6.60
N ARG A 59 14.27 8.09 7.27
CA ARG A 59 14.21 7.92 8.74
C ARG A 59 15.20 6.88 9.25
N ALA A 60 15.57 5.89 8.43
CA ALA A 60 16.49 4.83 8.80
C ALA A 60 17.98 5.21 8.62
N GLN A 61 18.30 6.36 8.02
CA GLN A 61 19.69 6.77 7.79
C GLN A 61 20.15 7.84 8.79
N GLY A 62 21.44 7.85 9.09
CA GLY A 62 22.06 8.84 9.99
C GLY A 62 22.47 10.14 9.30
N ASP A 63 22.62 10.13 7.98
CA ASP A 63 23.15 11.25 7.21
C ASP A 63 22.66 11.25 5.75
N LEU A 64 22.87 12.38 5.07
CA LEU A 64 22.42 12.62 3.69
C LEU A 64 23.21 11.82 2.65
N GLU A 65 24.50 11.55 2.87
CA GLU A 65 25.35 10.81 1.95
C GLU A 65 24.89 9.35 1.87
N THR A 66 24.71 8.71 3.03
CA THR A 66 24.19 7.34 3.15
C THR A 66 22.79 7.24 2.55
N TYR A 67 21.90 8.20 2.83
CA TYR A 67 20.56 8.26 2.24
C TYR A 67 20.58 8.33 0.71
N ASN A 68 21.43 9.20 0.15
CA ASN A 68 21.55 9.31 -1.31
C ASN A 68 22.09 8.02 -1.94
N GLY A 69 23.03 7.34 -1.27
CA GLY A 69 23.56 6.04 -1.70
C GLY A 69 22.52 4.92 -1.75
N LYS A 70 21.41 5.05 -1.00
CA LYS A 70 20.33 4.05 -0.93
C LYS A 70 19.27 4.16 -2.03
N LYS A 71 19.31 5.19 -2.86
CA LYS A 71 18.23 5.51 -3.81
C LYS A 71 17.84 4.34 -4.73
N GLU A 72 18.81 3.76 -5.45
CA GLU A 72 18.50 2.73 -6.45
C GLU A 72 18.11 1.39 -5.79
N GLU A 73 18.75 1.04 -4.68
CA GLU A 73 18.39 -0.14 -3.86
C GLU A 73 16.94 -0.03 -3.36
N ALA A 74 16.59 1.11 -2.74
CA ALA A 74 15.24 1.36 -2.24
C ALA A 74 14.20 1.36 -3.36
N LYS A 75 14.52 1.99 -4.50
CA LYS A 75 13.63 2.02 -5.66
C LYS A 75 13.35 0.61 -6.18
N SER A 76 14.38 -0.20 -6.38
CA SER A 76 14.20 -1.59 -6.83
C SER A 76 13.33 -2.37 -5.85
N TYR A 77 13.63 -2.28 -4.55
CA TYR A 77 12.86 -2.97 -3.52
C TYR A 77 11.37 -2.60 -3.56
N PHE A 78 11.02 -1.31 -3.58
CA PHE A 78 9.61 -0.90 -3.57
C PHE A 78 8.89 -1.25 -4.88
N MET A 79 9.57 -1.20 -6.04
CA MET A 79 8.99 -1.63 -7.31
C MET A 79 8.68 -3.14 -7.30
N ASP A 80 9.59 -3.96 -6.78
CA ASP A 80 9.39 -5.41 -6.67
C ASP A 80 8.25 -5.76 -5.70
N GLN A 81 8.16 -5.08 -4.55
CA GLN A 81 7.05 -5.26 -3.62
C GLN A 81 5.73 -4.84 -4.26
N PHE A 82 5.71 -3.68 -4.93
CA PHE A 82 4.51 -3.20 -5.62
C PHE A 82 4.05 -4.18 -6.70
N SER A 83 4.97 -4.75 -7.49
CA SER A 83 4.63 -5.74 -8.52
C SER A 83 3.94 -6.97 -7.91
N LYS A 84 4.47 -7.51 -6.80
CA LYS A 84 3.87 -8.67 -6.12
C LYS A 84 2.47 -8.36 -5.61
N MET A 85 2.31 -7.23 -4.90
CA MET A 85 1.00 -6.81 -4.40
C MET A 85 0.01 -6.56 -5.54
N PHE A 86 0.47 -6.00 -6.66
CA PHE A 86 -0.35 -5.80 -7.85
C PHE A 86 -0.83 -7.15 -8.42
N ASP A 87 0.07 -8.12 -8.57
CA ASP A 87 -0.28 -9.44 -9.08
C ASP A 87 -1.26 -10.18 -8.17
N ASP A 88 -1.08 -10.09 -6.84
CA ASP A 88 -2.00 -10.67 -5.86
C ASP A 88 -3.40 -10.06 -5.97
N ASN A 89 -3.50 -8.73 -6.01
CA ASN A 89 -4.78 -8.03 -6.17
C ASN A 89 -5.43 -8.32 -7.53
N TRP A 90 -4.63 -8.39 -8.60
CA TRP A 90 -5.11 -8.72 -9.93
C TRP A 90 -5.71 -10.13 -9.97
N ASN A 91 -5.04 -11.09 -9.34
CA ASN A 91 -5.52 -12.46 -9.24
C ASN A 91 -6.82 -12.56 -8.42
N ASP A 92 -6.92 -11.85 -7.29
CA ASP A 92 -8.15 -11.77 -6.49
C ASP A 92 -9.31 -11.19 -7.32
N TYR A 93 -9.09 -10.05 -7.97
CA TYR A 93 -10.09 -9.43 -8.83
C TYR A 93 -10.52 -10.32 -9.99
N ASN A 94 -9.61 -11.11 -10.59
CA ASN A 94 -9.99 -12.06 -11.63
C ASN A 94 -10.88 -13.18 -11.11
N GLN A 95 -10.61 -13.68 -9.90
CA GLN A 95 -11.41 -14.75 -9.29
C GLN A 95 -12.81 -14.26 -8.89
N HIS A 96 -12.91 -13.00 -8.45
CA HIS A 96 -14.13 -12.41 -7.90
C HIS A 96 -14.76 -11.34 -8.80
N PHE A 97 -14.36 -11.25 -10.06
CA PHE A 97 -14.69 -10.15 -10.96
C PHE A 97 -16.19 -9.85 -11.05
N GLU A 98 -16.99 -10.89 -11.26
CA GLU A 98 -18.45 -10.77 -11.36
C GLU A 98 -19.11 -10.41 -10.03
N GLN A 99 -18.53 -10.81 -8.90
CA GLN A 99 -19.04 -10.46 -7.58
C GLN A 99 -18.75 -8.98 -7.26
N TYR A 100 -17.52 -8.52 -7.48
CA TYR A 100 -17.11 -7.14 -7.20
C TYR A 100 -17.76 -6.13 -8.14
N ARG A 101 -17.92 -6.43 -9.44
CA ARG A 101 -18.58 -5.50 -10.38
C ARG A 101 -20.05 -5.24 -10.02
N ASN A 102 -20.71 -6.19 -9.39
CA ASN A 102 -22.14 -6.10 -9.06
C ASN A 102 -22.40 -5.45 -7.69
N GLN A 103 -21.35 -5.16 -6.91
CA GLN A 103 -21.42 -4.34 -5.70
C GLN A 103 -21.27 -2.86 -6.09
N LYS A 104 -22.35 -2.26 -6.61
CA LYS A 104 -22.44 -0.82 -6.85
C LYS A 104 -23.11 -0.09 -5.69
#